data_AF-A0A9E5LQW2-F1
#
_entry.id   AF-A0A9E5LQW2-F1
#
_cell.length_a   1.000
_cell.length_b   1.000
_cell.length_c   1.000
_cell.angle_alpha   90.00
_cell.angle_beta   90.00
_cell.angle_gamma   90.00
#
_symmetry.space_group_name_H-M   'P 1'
#
loop_
_entity.id
_entity.type
_entity.pdbx_description
1 polymer ?
#
loop_
_entity_poly.entity_id
_entity_poly.type
_entity_poly.pdbx_seq_one_letter_code
_entity_poly.pdbx_strand_id
1 'polypeptide(L)' 'MGTRLGRPFPKPLTPLVDGRTIMQQQIENIEKVFGDKARISIVVGFKMEMIMETFPRCLYIYNEEYDQTNTSKSLMRALA' A
#
# COMPACT_ATOMS: atom_id res chain seq x y z
N MET A 1 7.12 -5.44 -5.97
CA MET A 1 8.19 -4.69 -6.65
C MET A 1 7.71 -3.77 -7.79
N GLY A 2 6.71 -4.12 -8.62
CA GLY A 2 6.18 -3.17 -9.63
C GLY A 2 7.08 -2.97 -10.86
N THR A 3 7.97 -3.93 -11.13
CA THR A 3 9.01 -3.90 -12.17
C THR A 3 8.51 -3.55 -13.57
N ARG A 4 7.27 -3.91 -13.91
CA ARG A 4 6.64 -3.63 -15.21
C ARG A 4 6.36 -2.14 -15.47
N LEU A 5 6.32 -1.31 -14.42
CA LEU A 5 6.14 0.14 -14.57
C LEU A 5 7.45 0.89 -14.83
N GLY A 6 8.61 0.22 -14.69
CA GLY A 6 9.93 0.81 -14.95
C GLY A 6 10.30 2.02 -14.08
N ARG A 7 9.57 2.26 -12.98
CA ARG A 7 9.82 3.41 -12.09
C ARG A 7 10.61 2.98 -10.86
N PRO A 8 11.46 3.89 -10.29
CA PRO A 8 12.25 3.58 -9.11
C PRO A 8 11.43 3.56 -7.81
N PHE A 9 10.15 3.92 -7.87
CA PHE A 9 9.26 4.05 -6.70
C PHE A 9 8.32 2.83 -6.58
N PRO A 10 7.83 2.51 -5.38
CA PRO A 10 6.76 1.53 -5.19
C PRO A 10 5.57 1.79 -6.12
N LYS A 11 5.00 0.74 -6.72
CA LYS A 11 3.78 0.83 -7.54
C LYS A 11 2.68 1.68 -6.87
N PRO A 12 2.38 1.53 -5.56
CA PRO A 12 1.34 2.34 -4.89
C PRO A 12 1.54 3.86 -5.01
N LEU A 13 2.80 4.33 -5.12
CA LEU A 13 3.14 5.75 -5.27
C LEU A 13 3.18 6.24 -6.72
N THR A 14 2.73 5.42 -7.69
CA THR A 14 2.64 5.85 -9.09
C THR A 14 1.55 6.92 -9.21
N PRO A 15 1.84 8.11 -9.77
CA PRO A 15 0.83 9.14 -9.97
C PRO A 15 -0.14 8.75 -11.09
N LEU A 16 -1.40 9.10 -10.89
CA LEU A 16 -2.50 9.03 -11.84
C LEU A 16 -2.60 10.36 -12.60
N VAL A 17 -3.45 10.39 -13.63
CA VAL A 17 -3.63 11.55 -14.51
C VAL A 17 -4.13 12.80 -13.79
N ASP A 18 -4.77 12.64 -12.63
CA ASP A 18 -5.31 13.71 -11.80
C ASP A 18 -4.37 14.16 -10.67
N GLY A 19 -3.14 13.64 -10.65
CA GLY A 19 -2.10 14.00 -9.67
C GLY A 19 -2.13 13.18 -8.38
N ARG A 20 -3.17 12.39 -8.10
CA ARG A 20 -3.20 11.47 -6.96
C ARG A 20 -2.31 10.26 -7.23
N THR A 21 -1.81 9.59 -6.19
CA THR A 21 -1.19 8.26 -6.37
C THR A 21 -2.24 7.15 -6.46
N ILE A 22 -1.87 5.98 -7.00
CA ILE A 22 -2.73 4.78 -6.98
C ILE A 22 -3.24 4.51 -5.55
N MET A 23 -2.35 4.60 -4.56
CA MET A 23 -2.69 4.32 -3.17
C MET A 23 -3.64 5.35 -2.57
N GLN A 24 -3.39 6.64 -2.83
CA GLN A 24 -4.26 7.72 -2.36
C GLN A 24 -5.67 7.56 -2.92
N GLN A 25 -5.80 7.27 -4.22
CA GLN A 25 -7.09 6.99 -4.85
C GLN A 25 -7.83 5.80 -4.19
N GLN A 26 -7.11 4.75 -3.78
CA GLN A 26 -7.72 3.61 -3.09
C GLN A 26 -8.20 3.97 -1.68
N ILE A 27 -7.38 4.68 -0.90
CA ILE A 27 -7.75 5.12 0.46
C ILE A 27 -8.98 6.03 0.39
N GLU A 28 -8.96 7.06 -0.44
CA GLU A 28 -10.07 8.00 -0.60
C GLU A 28 -11.36 7.29 -1.05
N ASN A 29 -11.27 6.27 -1.90
CA ASN A 29 -12.45 5.49 -2.31
C ASN A 29 -13.05 4.69 -1.15
N ILE A 30 -12.22 4.09 -0.29
CA ILE A 30 -12.69 3.34 0.87
C ILE A 30 -13.31 4.32 1.89
N GLU A 31 -12.62 5.41 2.21
CA GLU A 31 -13.11 6.43 3.14
C GLU A 31 -14.42 7.06 2.65
N LYS A 32 -14.55 7.32 1.34
CA LYS A 32 -15.78 7.87 0.75
C LYS A 32 -16.99 6.95 0.97
N VAL A 33 -16.81 5.63 0.97
CA VAL A 33 -17.91 4.66 1.10
C VAL A 33 -18.19 4.32 2.57
N PHE A 34 -17.15 4.13 3.37
CA PHE A 34 -17.27 3.60 4.74
C PHE A 34 -17.12 4.67 5.84
N GLY A 35 -16.62 5.87 5.51
CA GLY A 35 -16.38 6.95 6.46
C GLY A 35 -15.54 6.50 7.66
N ASP A 36 -15.96 6.90 8.86
CA ASP A 36 -15.28 6.58 10.12
C ASP A 36 -15.28 5.09 10.48
N LYS A 37 -16.06 4.26 9.75
CA LYS A 37 -16.05 2.81 9.93
C LYS A 37 -14.94 2.13 9.12
N ALA A 38 -14.25 2.87 8.24
CA ALA A 38 -13.15 2.34 7.46
C ALA A 38 -12.02 1.86 8.38
N ARG A 39 -11.60 0.62 8.21
CA ARG A 39 -10.39 0.07 8.85
C ARG A 39 -9.43 -0.33 7.75
N ILE A 40 -8.36 0.45 7.57
CA ILE A 40 -7.38 0.25 6.50
C ILE A 40 -6.06 -0.16 7.15
N SER A 41 -5.65 -1.40 6.88
CA SER A 41 -4.33 -1.92 7.21
C SER A 41 -3.56 -2.19 5.92
N ILE A 42 -2.31 -1.75 5.87
CA ILE A 42 -1.50 -1.77 4.66
C ILE A 42 -0.31 -2.70 4.88
N VAL A 43 -0.26 -3.77 4.10
CA VAL A 43 0.89 -4.68 4.13
C VAL A 43 2.00 -4.13 3.24
N VAL A 44 3.16 -3.86 3.83
CA VAL A 44 4.32 -3.26 3.16
C VAL A 44 5.53 -4.20 3.17
N GLY A 45 6.42 -4.00 2.20
CA GLY A 45 7.66 -4.76 2.03
C GLY A 45 8.68 -3.94 1.24
N PHE A 46 8.72 -4.10 -0.08
CA PHE A 46 9.61 -3.33 -0.97
C PHE A 46 9.53 -1.80 -0.75
N LYS A 47 10.65 -1.18 -0.35
CA LYS A 47 10.79 0.29 -0.15
C LYS A 47 9.65 0.87 0.71
N MET A 48 9.35 0.18 1.82
CA MET A 48 8.25 0.53 2.71
C MET A 48 8.36 1.94 3.29
N GLU A 49 9.58 2.44 3.52
CA GLU A 49 9.82 3.74 4.14
C GLU A 49 9.16 4.86 3.33
N MET A 50 9.28 4.79 1.99
CA MET A 50 8.66 5.78 1.10
C MET A 50 7.13 5.81 1.23
N ILE A 51 6.50 4.65 1.42
CA ILE A 51 5.04 4.56 1.58
C ILE A 51 4.65 5.15 2.94
N MET A 52 5.38 4.77 3.99
CA MET A 52 5.12 5.21 5.36
C MET A 52 5.31 6.72 5.53
N GLU A 53 6.35 7.29 4.92
CA GLU A 53 6.59 8.73 4.90
C GLU A 53 5.49 9.50 4.16
N THR A 54 4.97 8.93 3.06
CA THR A 54 3.91 9.56 2.26
C THR A 54 2.55 9.49 2.97
N PHE A 55 2.25 8.38 3.67
CA PHE A 55 0.98 8.15 4.36
C PHE A 55 1.19 7.80 5.84
N PRO A 56 1.68 8.75 6.68
CA PRO A 56 2.10 8.47 8.05
C PRO A 56 0.96 8.13 9.01
N ARG A 57 -0.30 8.38 8.62
CA ARG A 57 -1.50 8.13 9.44
C ARG A 57 -2.13 6.76 9.22
N CYS A 58 -1.57 5.94 8.33
CA CYS A 58 -2.10 4.60 8.05
C CYS A 58 -1.54 3.56 9.04
N LEU A 59 -2.25 2.44 9.17
CA LEU A 59 -1.76 1.27 9.91
C LEU A 59 -0.95 0.37 8.98
N TYR A 60 0.23 -0.04 9.43
CA TYR A 60 1.18 -0.82 8.65
C TYR A 60 1.45 -2.19 9.24
N ILE A 61 1.56 -3.17 8.34
CA ILE A 61 1.91 -4.55 8.65
C ILE A 61 3.08 -4.93 7.76
N TYR A 62 4.14 -5.47 8.34
CA TYR A 62 5.36 -5.76 7.62
C TYR A 62 5.34 -7.19 7.08
N ASN A 63 5.60 -7.35 5.79
CA ASN A 63 6.04 -8.61 5.21
C ASN A 63 7.53 -8.50 4.87
N GLU A 64 8.38 -8.94 5.78
CA GLU A 64 9.84 -8.94 5.61
C GLU A 64 10.29 -9.87 4.46
N GLU A 65 9.53 -10.94 4.21
CA GLU A 65 9.81 -11.95 3.17
C GLU A 65 9.06 -11.64 1.86
N TYR A 66 8.79 -10.36 1.58
CA TYR A 66 7.97 -9.95 0.43
C TYR A 66 8.55 -10.37 -0.94
N ASP A 67 9.84 -10.66 -1.01
CA ASP A 67 10.56 -11.08 -2.21
C ASP A 67 10.63 -12.61 -2.36
N GLN A 68 10.40 -13.35 -1.28
CA GLN A 68 10.41 -14.81 -1.22
C GLN A 68 9.00 -15.42 -1.13
N THR A 69 7.99 -14.60 -0.84
CA THR A 69 6.61 -15.03 -0.65
C THR A 69 5.65 -14.40 -1.67
N ASN A 70 4.42 -14.91 -1.71
CA ASN A 70 3.36 -14.38 -2.57
C ASN A 70 2.28 -13.65 -1.74
N THR A 71 1.26 -13.14 -2.43
CA THR A 71 0.18 -12.37 -1.82
C THR A 71 -0.57 -13.11 -0.71
N SER A 72 -0.66 -14.45 -0.74
CA SER A 72 -1.38 -15.18 0.32
C SER A 72 -0.66 -15.11 1.66
N LYS A 73 0.67 -15.07 1.67
CA LYS A 73 1.46 -14.86 2.89
C LYS A 73 1.34 -13.43 3.40
N SER A 74 1.33 -12.43 2.51
CA SER A 74 1.02 -11.05 2.89
C SER A 74 -0.36 -10.94 3.55
N LEU A 75 -1.39 -11.61 3.00
CA LEU A 75 -2.72 -11.62 3.59
C LEU A 75 -2.75 -12.32 4.94
N MET A 76 -2.06 -13.46 5.08
CA MET A 76 -1.95 -14.18 6.36
C MET A 76 -1.35 -13.30 7.46
N ARG A 77 -0.31 -12.52 7.15
CA ARG A 77 0.28 -11.54 8.09
C ARG A 77 -0.72 -10.46 8.53
N ALA A 78 -1.68 -10.12 7.68
CA ALA A 78 -2.70 -9.11 8.01
C ALA A 78 -3.85 -9.64 8.89
N LEU A 79 -3.98 -10.96 8.99
CA LEU A 79 -5.05 -11.64 9.74
C LEU A 79 -4.56 -12.25 11.07
N ALA A 80 -3.24 -12.36 11.25
CA ALA A 80 -2.59 -12.85 12.46
C ALA A 80 -2.50 -11.75 13.52
#